data_AF-A0A5Q4F309-F1
#
_entry.id   AF-A0A5Q4F309-F1
#
_cell.length_a   1.000
_cell.length_b   1.000
_cell.length_c   1.000
_cell.angle_alpha   90.00
_cell.angle_beta   90.00
_cell.angle_gamma   90.00
#
_symmetry.space_group_name_H-M   'P 1'
#
loop_
_entity.id
_entity.type
_entity.pdbx_description
1 polymer ?
#
loop_
_entity_poly.entity_id
_entity_poly.type
_entity_poly.pdbx_seq_one_letter_code
_entity_poly.pdbx_strand_id
1 'polypeptide(L)' 'MRTTLNIDDALLAEAQRLTGVTERTALVNAGLKALVERENARRLARLGGSQPGLQPIPRRRGSAA' A
#
# COMPACT_ATOMS: atom_id res chain seq x y z
N MET A 1 1.66 20.26 4.49
CA MET A 1 0.50 21.17 4.32
C MET A 1 -0.41 21.00 5.53
N ARG A 2 -0.97 22.09 6.07
CA ARG A 2 -2.02 22.02 7.11
C ARG A 2 -3.37 22.07 6.40
N THR A 3 -4.23 21.10 6.65
CA THR A 3 -5.57 21.02 6.05
C THR A 3 -6.58 20.64 7.13
N THR A 4 -7.77 21.24 7.08
CA THR A 4 -8.89 20.87 7.94
C THR A 4 -9.84 19.98 7.14
N LEU A 5 -10.14 18.79 7.64
CA LEU A 5 -10.96 17.78 6.98
C LEU A 5 -12.00 17.27 7.98
N ASN A 6 -13.23 17.03 7.52
CA ASN A 6 -14.24 16.35 8.31
C ASN A 6 -14.13 14.84 8.07
N ILE A 7 -14.01 14.06 9.13
CA ILE A 7 -13.83 12.60 9.09
C ILE A 7 -14.81 12.00 10.10
N ASP A 8 -15.46 10.91 9.74
CA ASP A 8 -16.31 10.15 10.65
C ASP A 8 -15.48 9.59 11.81
N ASP A 9 -15.85 9.94 13.04
CA ASP A 9 -15.17 9.52 14.27
C ASP A 9 -15.22 8.00 14.48
N ALA A 10 -16.30 7.32 14.06
CA ALA A 10 -16.42 5.88 14.16
C ALA A 10 -15.44 5.18 13.20
N LEU A 11 -15.29 5.71 11.98
CA LEU A 11 -14.31 5.23 11.01
C LEU A 11 -12.88 5.41 11.52
N LEU A 12 -12.60 6.59 12.09
CA LEU A 12 -11.28 6.90 12.65
C LEU A 12 -10.94 5.95 13.80
N ALA A 13 -11.87 5.76 14.74
CA ALA A 13 -11.70 4.87 15.89
C ALA A 13 -11.46 3.42 15.45
N GLU A 14 -12.24 2.93 14.47
CA GLU A 14 -12.08 1.57 13.96
C GLU A 14 -10.72 1.40 13.26
N ALA A 15 -10.32 2.38 12.46
CA ALA A 15 -9.02 2.35 11.79
C ALA A 15 -7.86 2.39 12.81
N GLN A 16 -7.96 3.18 13.88
CA GLN A 16 -6.98 3.17 14.98
C GLN A 16 -6.94 1.80 15.68
N ARG A 17 -8.10 1.20 15.97
CA ARG A 17 -8.21 -0.11 16.60
C ARG A 17 -7.58 -1.22 15.77
N LEU A 18 -7.80 -1.20 14.45
CA LEU A 18 -7.29 -2.22 13.53
C LEU A 18 -5.81 -2.06 13.20
N THR A 19 -5.33 -0.83 13.04
CA THR A 19 -3.95 -0.55 12.61
C THR A 19 -2.98 -0.32 13.77
N GLY A 20 -3.49 -0.01 14.97
CA GLY A 20 -2.69 0.41 16.13
C GLY A 20 -2.10 1.82 16.01
N VAL A 21 -2.36 2.54 14.90
CA VAL A 21 -1.83 3.89 14.69
C VAL A 21 -2.69 4.89 15.44
N THR A 22 -2.14 5.53 16.47
CA THR A 22 -2.87 6.46 17.34
C THR A 22 -2.83 7.92 16.83
N GLU A 23 -1.77 8.30 16.12
CA GLU A 23 -1.64 9.65 15.58
C GLU A 23 -2.55 9.84 14.36
N ARG A 24 -3.51 10.77 14.44
CA ARG A 24 -4.51 11.03 13.37
C ARG A 24 -3.85 11.33 12.02
N THR A 25 -2.82 12.18 12.00
CA THR A 25 -2.12 12.54 10.76
C THR A 25 -1.43 11.33 10.14
N ALA A 26 -0.77 10.50 10.95
CA ALA A 26 -0.12 9.28 10.49
C ALA A 26 -1.15 8.29 9.91
N LEU A 27 -2.30 8.14 10.57
CA LEU A 27 -3.37 7.26 10.12
C LEU A 27 -3.97 7.71 8.78
N VAL A 28 -4.25 9.01 8.63
CA VAL A 28 -4.75 9.57 7.36
C VAL A 28 -3.73 9.38 6.24
N ASN A 29 -2.44 9.66 6.50
CA ASN A 29 -1.38 9.44 5.52
C ASN A 29 -1.23 7.96 5.14
N ALA A 30 -1.34 7.06 6.11
CA ALA A 30 -1.32 5.62 5.85
C ALA A 30 -2.52 5.18 4.99
N GLY A 31 -3.72 5.70 5.28
CA GLY A 31 -4.91 5.44 4.46
C GLY A 31 -4.75 5.89 3.01
N LEU A 32 -4.20 7.09 2.78
CA LEU A 32 -3.92 7.58 1.43
C LEU A 32 -2.90 6.72 0.69
N LYS A 33 -1.82 6.30 1.36
CA LYS A 33 -0.83 5.38 0.77
C LYS A 33 -1.46 4.04 0.40
N ALA A 34 -2.27 3.46 1.29
CA ALA A 34 -2.95 2.20 1.05
C ALA A 34 -3.89 2.26 -0.18
N LEU A 35 -4.57 3.40 -0.40
CA LEU A 35 -5.39 3.60 -1.60
C LEU A 35 -4.55 3.63 -2.88
N VAL A 36 -3.41 4.32 -2.86
CA VAL A 36 -2.47 4.35 -4.00
C VAL A 36 -1.92 2.95 -4.28
N GLU A 37 -1.49 2.23 -3.24
CA GLU A 37 -0.99 0.86 -3.35
C GLU A 37 -2.05 -0.09 -3.93
N ARG A 38 -3.31 0.02 -3.49
CA ARG A 38 -4.42 -0.77 -4.03
C ARG A 38 -4.65 -0.54 -5.52
N GLU A 39 -4.61 0.72 -5.98
CA GLU A 39 -4.75 1.02 -7.41
C GLU A 39 -3.54 0.59 -8.23
N ASN A 40 -2.35 0.72 -7.67
CA ASN A 40 -1.12 0.22 -8.29
C ASN A 40 -1.16 -1.30 -8.43
N ALA A 41 -1.58 -2.03 -7.39
CA ALA A 41 -1.76 -3.48 -7.45
C ALA A 41 -2.74 -3.87 -8.56
N ARG A 42 -3.88 -3.17 -8.69
CA ARG A 42 -4.84 -3.37 -9.79
C ARG A 42 -4.24 -3.09 -11.17
N ARG A 43 -3.45 -2.02 -11.31
CA ARG A 43 -2.74 -1.70 -12.55
C ARG A 43 -1.72 -2.77 -12.90
N LEU A 44 -0.89 -3.18 -11.94
CA LEU A 44 0.11 -4.24 -12.11
C LEU A 44 -0.52 -5.59 -12.45
N ALA A 45 -1.60 -5.97 -11.79
CA ALA A 45 -2.33 -7.20 -12.10
C ALA A 45 -2.87 -7.18 -13.54
N ARG A 46 -3.38 -6.04 -14.02
CA ARG A 46 -3.80 -5.87 -15.42
C ARG A 46 -2.65 -5.93 -16.41
N LEU A 47 -1.44 -5.58 -16.00
CA LEU A 47 -0.28 -5.77 -16.87
C LEU A 47 -0.02 -7.25 -17.13
N GLY A 48 -0.44 -8.18 -16.28
CA GLY A 48 -0.71 -9.57 -16.65
C GLY A 48 0.40 -10.30 -17.41
N GLY A 49 1.67 -9.96 -17.17
CA GLY A 49 2.77 -10.48 -18.01
C GLY A 49 2.82 -9.83 -19.40
N SER A 50 2.64 -8.52 -19.48
CA SER A 50 2.69 -7.69 -20.69
C SER A 50 3.96 -7.87 -21.52
N GLN A 51 4.95 -8.55 -20.95
CA GLN A 51 6.07 -9.15 -21.66
C GLN A 51 5.95 -10.68 -21.65
N PRO A 52 5.09 -11.28 -22.51
CA PRO A 52 4.96 -12.73 -22.60
C PRO A 52 6.25 -13.42 -23.10
N GLY A 53 7.14 -12.66 -23.75
CA GLY A 53 8.48 -13.12 -24.16
C GLY A 53 9.58 -12.89 -23.14
N LEU A 54 9.27 -12.43 -21.91
CA LEU A 54 10.28 -12.21 -20.88
C LEU A 54 10.91 -13.55 -20.47
N GLN A 55 12.19 -13.73 -20.77
CA GLN A 55 12.91 -14.93 -20.38
C GLN A 55 13.15 -14.95 -18.85
N PRO A 56 13.01 -16.11 -18.19
CA PRO A 56 13.32 -16.23 -16.77
C PRO A 56 14.77 -15.80 -16.48
N ILE A 57 14.96 -14.77 -15.66
CA ILE A 57 16.30 -14.34 -15.24
C ILE A 57 16.75 -15.27 -14.09
N PRO A 58 17.94 -15.90 -14.18
CA PRO A 58 18.47 -16.73 -13.10
C PRO A 58 18.56 -15.94 -11.78
N ARG A 59 17.96 -16.46 -10.71
CA ARG A 59 18.12 -15.86 -9.38
C ARG A 59 19.55 -16.09 -8.90
N ARG A 60 20.29 -15.01 -8.60
CA ARG A 60 21.61 -15.10 -7.97
C ARG A 60 21.43 -15.64 -6.55
N ARG A 61 21.61 -16.96 -6.38
CA ARG A 61 21.74 -17.55 -5.04
C ARG A 61 23.11 -17.14 -4.53
N GLY A 62 23.16 -16.34 -3.46
CA GLY A 62 24.40 -16.17 -2.71
C GLY A 62 24.87 -17.55 -2.28
N SER A 63 26.17 -17.84 -2.37
CA SER A 63 26.73 -19.07 -1.83
C SER A 63 26.32 -19.17 -0.37
N ALA A 64 25.54 -20.19 -0.02
CA ALA A 64 25.35 -20.53 1.38
C ALA A 64 26.73 -20.85 1.95
N ALA A 65 27.11 -20.14 3.01
CA ALA A 65 28.26 -20.50 3.85
C ALA A 65 27.86 -21.65 4.78
#